data_AF-A0A0S8KUZ9-F1
#
_entry.id   AF-A0A0S8KUZ9-F1
#
_cell.length_a   1.000
_cell.length_b   1.000
_cell.length_c   1.000
_cell.angle_alpha   90.00
_cell.angle_beta   90.00
_cell.angle_gamma   90.00
#
_symmetry.space_group_name_H-M   'P 1'
#
loop_
_entity.id
_entity.type
_entity.pdbx_description
1 polymer ?
#
loop_
_entity_poly.entity_id
_entity_poly.type
_entity_poly.pdbx_seq_one_letter_code
_entity_poly.pdbx_strand_id
1 'polypeptide(L)'
;MFGFLKHIRQKTKILFLAFILILIPGAIISYLSLKSINQKAENLEIKYSGTVRLVRDKLESEIFRLEANLRNHVIESFPESDNVVELKAWLRNIESENPAFKNLFLVDTDGGLISSSVSLGWHRLLGSRPFLNKQAATDIKMAENAEFIRKNLIEAITLYREALSSAKSSPECILVLSRIGRCYFKLGDYNEAAKEYKKILELGNNDVMIGEVPASIVALSQISECYEAMKAYEKKNNVVLHLYKQLLDHPWDLSGGEYLFYLKSASARIENLAASGVNIHSSEWNIEDLMIRGDRMFEHIWFIKLIHQDILSQVESDLRTGSHSESPSHNISREEGDSTLQLGFSTLPLTFQQYQLLAMGHQFENEYILSNLFPEILTSVELGKDVFVGILGEKDSLLFIQQNLPISNYLVAENFNQLFVSWQVALFDGSGKSIEQLTRNERVLYLVLFTGIIFIMLIGIVFMIRAVIHESEVSRMKSEFVSNVSHEL
;
A
#
# COMPACT_ATOMS: atom_id res chain seq x y z
N MET A 1 20.93 0.56 -73.25
CA MET A 1 21.22 0.06 -71.89
C MET A 1 20.89 -1.44 -71.70
N PHE A 2 21.01 -2.30 -72.72
CA PHE A 2 20.89 -3.75 -72.54
C PHE A 2 21.77 -4.52 -73.55
N GLY A 3 23.09 -4.27 -73.53
CA GLY A 3 24.05 -5.03 -74.36
C GLY A 3 24.11 -6.53 -74.03
N PHE A 4 23.71 -6.90 -72.80
CA PHE A 4 23.70 -8.28 -72.31
C PHE A 4 22.63 -9.17 -72.95
N LEU A 5 21.59 -8.59 -73.56
CA LEU A 5 20.53 -9.34 -74.25
C LEU A 5 20.96 -9.81 -75.65
N LYS A 6 22.15 -9.47 -76.17
CA LYS A 6 22.51 -9.76 -77.57
C LYS A 6 22.78 -11.24 -77.86
N HIS A 7 23.03 -12.08 -76.85
CA HIS A 7 23.31 -13.53 -77.00
C HIS A 7 22.21 -14.44 -76.43
N ILE A 8 21.06 -13.87 -76.09
CA ILE A 8 19.96 -14.57 -75.44
C ILE A 8 18.89 -14.93 -76.50
N ARG A 9 18.46 -16.20 -76.52
CA ARG A 9 17.42 -16.71 -77.43
C ARG A 9 16.15 -15.86 -77.29
N GLN A 10 15.46 -15.53 -78.40
CA GLN A 10 14.34 -14.57 -78.42
C GLN A 10 13.23 -14.90 -77.38
N LYS A 11 12.99 -16.20 -77.15
CA LYS A 11 12.08 -16.73 -76.11
C LYS A 11 12.46 -16.28 -74.68
N THR A 12 13.75 -16.23 -74.36
CA THR A 12 14.26 -15.85 -73.04
C THR A 12 14.22 -14.32 -72.85
N LYS A 13 14.27 -13.53 -73.92
CA LYS A 13 14.11 -12.06 -73.85
C LYS A 13 12.68 -11.66 -73.45
N ILE A 14 11.68 -12.32 -74.03
CA ILE A 14 10.27 -12.06 -73.72
C ILE A 14 9.97 -12.47 -72.27
N LEU A 15 10.49 -13.62 -71.84
CA LEU A 15 10.37 -14.07 -70.44
C LEU A 15 11.03 -13.09 -69.46
N PHE A 16 12.23 -12.60 -69.79
CA PHE A 16 12.95 -11.63 -68.98
C PHE A 16 12.23 -10.28 -68.89
N LEU A 17 11.67 -9.80 -70.01
CA LEU A 17 10.87 -8.57 -70.04
C LEU A 17 9.59 -8.73 -69.22
N ALA A 18 8.86 -9.83 -69.37
CA ALA A 18 7.67 -10.14 -68.59
C ALA A 18 7.98 -10.25 -67.09
N PHE A 19 9.09 -10.91 -66.73
CA PHE A 19 9.55 -11.01 -65.35
C PHE A 19 9.83 -9.63 -64.74
N ILE A 20 10.52 -8.75 -65.45
CA ILE A 20 10.82 -7.38 -64.96
C ILE A 20 9.53 -6.55 -64.84
N LEU A 21 8.65 -6.58 -65.85
CA LEU A 21 7.47 -5.72 -65.88
C LEU A 21 6.38 -6.12 -64.89
N ILE A 22 6.41 -7.37 -64.40
CA ILE A 22 5.36 -7.93 -63.57
C ILE A 22 5.87 -8.20 -62.14
N LEU A 23 7.04 -8.84 -62.01
CA LEU A 23 7.53 -9.28 -60.72
C LEU A 23 8.10 -8.13 -59.89
N ILE A 24 8.76 -7.15 -60.51
CA ILE A 24 9.31 -5.99 -59.80
C ILE A 24 8.17 -5.10 -59.27
N PRO A 25 7.17 -4.68 -60.06
CA PRO A 25 6.03 -3.93 -59.52
C PRO A 25 5.24 -4.72 -58.47
N GLY A 26 5.05 -6.03 -58.66
CA GLY A 26 4.41 -6.89 -57.66
C GLY A 26 5.18 -6.93 -56.34
N ALA A 27 6.50 -7.05 -56.39
CA ALA A 27 7.36 -7.00 -55.21
C ALA A 27 7.33 -5.63 -54.52
N ILE A 28 7.33 -4.54 -55.29
CA ILE A 28 7.24 -3.17 -54.75
C ILE A 28 5.90 -2.95 -54.05
N ILE A 29 4.78 -3.35 -54.67
CA ILE A 29 3.45 -3.25 -54.06
C ILE A 29 3.38 -4.10 -52.79
N SER A 30 3.90 -5.33 -52.83
CA SER A 30 4.02 -6.21 -51.66
C SER A 30 4.74 -5.54 -50.50
N TYR A 31 5.88 -4.92 -50.78
CA TYR A 31 6.69 -4.23 -49.79
C TYR A 31 5.97 -3.01 -49.22
N LEU A 32 5.39 -2.16 -50.08
CA LEU A 32 4.67 -0.96 -49.66
C LEU A 32 3.44 -1.28 -48.80
N SER A 33 2.70 -2.33 -49.13
CA SER A 33 1.56 -2.75 -48.31
C SER A 33 1.98 -3.36 -46.98
N LEU A 34 3.03 -4.19 -46.95
CA LEU A 34 3.56 -4.72 -45.67
C LEU A 34 4.05 -3.58 -44.77
N LYS A 35 4.73 -2.59 -45.37
CA LYS A 35 5.14 -1.36 -44.69
C LYS A 35 3.94 -0.56 -44.17
N SER A 36 2.87 -0.44 -44.96
CA SER A 36 1.64 0.26 -44.55
C SER A 36 0.94 -0.42 -43.36
N ILE A 37 0.93 -1.76 -43.30
CA ILE A 37 0.38 -2.51 -42.16
C ILE A 37 1.22 -2.27 -40.90
N ASN A 38 2.54 -2.35 -41.02
CA ASN A 38 3.45 -2.06 -39.90
C ASN A 38 3.28 -0.62 -39.40
N GLN A 39 3.18 0.35 -40.33
CA GLN A 39 2.95 1.74 -40.01
C GLN A 39 1.57 1.95 -39.33
N LYS A 40 0.56 1.16 -39.68
CA LYS A 40 -0.74 1.19 -39.00
C LYS A 40 -0.65 0.66 -37.57
N ALA A 41 0.09 -0.41 -37.33
CA ALA A 41 0.34 -0.92 -35.98
C ALA A 41 1.09 0.12 -35.13
N GLU A 42 2.15 0.72 -35.68
CA GLU A 42 2.91 1.80 -35.04
C GLU A 42 2.03 3.03 -34.73
N ASN A 43 1.16 3.43 -35.67
CA ASN A 43 0.21 4.52 -35.43
C ASN A 43 -0.80 4.20 -34.33
N LEU A 44 -1.25 2.94 -34.22
CA LEU A 44 -2.14 2.50 -33.15
C LEU A 44 -1.42 2.53 -31.80
N GLU A 45 -0.17 2.07 -31.75
CA GLU A 45 0.67 2.13 -30.56
C GLU A 45 0.85 3.57 -30.10
N ILE A 46 1.29 4.48 -30.98
CA ILE A 46 1.43 5.91 -30.65
C ILE A 46 0.10 6.50 -30.14
N LYS A 47 -1.02 6.15 -30.77
CA LYS A 47 -2.35 6.62 -30.35
C LYS A 47 -2.69 6.13 -28.95
N TYR A 48 -2.57 4.82 -28.70
CA TYR A 48 -2.91 4.22 -27.40
C TYR A 48 -1.94 4.64 -26.30
N SER A 49 -0.64 4.77 -26.58
CA SER A 49 0.34 5.36 -25.67
C SER A 49 -0.01 6.81 -25.31
N GLY A 50 -0.44 7.62 -26.29
CA GLY A 50 -0.94 8.97 -26.01
C GLY A 50 -2.17 8.95 -25.10
N THR A 51 -3.13 8.07 -25.38
CA THR A 51 -4.36 7.93 -24.58
C THR A 51 -4.07 7.46 -23.16
N VAL A 52 -3.24 6.44 -22.98
CA VAL A 52 -2.95 5.89 -21.64
C VAL A 52 -2.19 6.90 -20.78
N ARG A 53 -1.30 7.72 -21.37
CA ARG A 53 -0.67 8.84 -20.67
C ARG A 53 -1.68 9.85 -20.17
N LEU A 54 -2.64 10.26 -21.00
CA LEU A 54 -3.70 11.18 -20.58
C LEU A 54 -4.55 10.60 -19.43
N VAL A 55 -4.87 9.30 -19.49
CA VAL A 55 -5.59 8.62 -18.41
C VAL A 55 -4.76 8.59 -17.13
N ARG A 56 -3.49 8.20 -17.22
CA ARG A 56 -2.56 8.21 -16.09
C ARG A 56 -2.46 9.61 -15.47
N ASP A 57 -2.21 10.63 -16.28
CA ASP A 57 -2.06 12.02 -15.81
C ASP A 57 -3.36 12.50 -15.13
N LYS A 58 -4.53 12.09 -15.63
CA LYS A 58 -5.82 12.35 -14.99
C LYS A 58 -5.94 11.64 -13.65
N LEU A 59 -5.61 10.35 -13.55
CA LEU A 59 -5.64 9.60 -12.29
C LEU A 59 -4.68 10.21 -11.26
N GLU A 60 -3.44 10.51 -11.65
CA GLU A 60 -2.44 11.16 -10.79
C GLU A 60 -2.93 12.52 -10.30
N SER A 61 -3.45 13.36 -11.20
CA SER A 61 -3.95 14.69 -10.84
C SER A 61 -5.09 14.65 -9.82
N GLU A 62 -5.94 13.63 -9.88
CA GLU A 62 -7.06 13.48 -8.93
C GLU A 62 -6.56 13.02 -7.55
N ILE A 63 -5.56 12.13 -7.51
CA ILE A 63 -4.89 11.74 -6.25
C ILE A 63 -4.19 12.96 -5.62
N PHE A 64 -3.42 13.72 -6.39
CA PHE A 64 -2.78 14.94 -5.88
C PHE A 64 -3.78 15.96 -5.36
N ARG A 65 -4.97 16.06 -5.99
CA ARG A 65 -6.05 16.91 -5.49
C ARG A 65 -6.57 16.42 -4.14
N LEU A 66 -6.73 15.10 -3.95
CA LEU A 66 -7.13 14.54 -2.66
C LEU A 66 -6.08 14.79 -1.58
N GLU A 67 -4.79 14.63 -1.87
CA GLU A 67 -3.72 14.94 -0.91
C GLU A 67 -3.72 16.44 -0.53
N ALA A 68 -3.88 17.32 -1.51
CA ALA A 68 -3.98 18.77 -1.25
C ALA A 68 -5.21 19.10 -0.38
N ASN A 69 -6.35 18.46 -0.63
CA ASN A 69 -7.55 18.62 0.18
C ASN A 69 -7.34 18.10 1.61
N LEU A 70 -6.69 16.95 1.78
CA LEU A 70 -6.34 16.39 3.08
C LEU A 70 -5.47 17.35 3.88
N ARG A 71 -4.40 17.86 3.24
CA ARG A 71 -3.49 18.83 3.84
C ARG A 71 -4.22 20.09 4.28
N ASN A 72 -5.08 20.64 3.43
CA ASN A 72 -5.86 21.83 3.77
C ASN A 72 -6.83 21.55 4.93
N HIS A 73 -7.50 20.39 4.93
CA HIS A 73 -8.35 19.97 6.03
C HIS A 73 -7.56 19.92 7.35
N VAL A 74 -6.38 19.29 7.34
CA VAL A 74 -5.49 19.23 8.51
C VAL A 74 -5.11 20.64 8.99
N ILE A 75 -4.78 21.55 8.08
CA ILE A 75 -4.39 22.92 8.45
C ILE A 75 -5.57 23.70 9.04
N GLU A 76 -6.76 23.61 8.45
CA GLU A 76 -7.93 24.39 8.84
C GLU A 76 -8.63 23.89 10.11
N SER A 77 -8.56 22.59 10.37
CA SER A 77 -9.26 21.93 11.50
C SER A 77 -8.37 21.68 12.72
N PHE A 78 -7.11 22.12 12.69
CA PHE A 78 -6.15 21.84 13.74
C PHE A 78 -6.64 22.36 15.11
N PRO A 79 -6.61 21.53 16.18
CA PRO A 79 -7.21 21.89 17.49
C PRO A 79 -6.43 22.95 18.28
N GLU A 80 -5.33 23.49 17.75
CA GLU A 80 -4.49 24.50 18.42
C GLU A 80 -3.96 24.03 19.81
N SER A 81 -3.75 22.72 19.96
CA SER A 81 -3.45 22.06 21.24
C SER A 81 -2.42 20.94 21.07
N ASP A 82 -1.48 20.84 22.01
CA ASP A 82 -0.48 19.77 22.09
C ASP A 82 -0.97 18.54 22.89
N ASN A 83 -2.24 18.53 23.30
CA ASN A 83 -2.80 17.43 24.07
C ASN A 83 -2.90 16.15 23.21
N VAL A 84 -2.14 15.12 23.60
CA VAL A 84 -2.07 13.83 22.90
C VAL A 84 -3.45 13.18 22.70
N VAL A 85 -4.36 13.28 23.68
CA VAL A 85 -5.70 12.67 23.59
C VAL A 85 -6.55 13.39 22.54
N GLU A 86 -6.47 14.72 22.54
CA GLU A 86 -7.17 15.59 21.58
C GLU A 86 -6.63 15.39 20.16
N LEU A 87 -5.31 15.38 19.99
CA LEU A 87 -4.65 15.13 18.70
C LEU A 87 -5.00 13.75 18.13
N LYS A 88 -4.97 12.69 18.94
CA LYS A 88 -5.40 11.35 18.50
C LYS A 88 -6.86 11.33 18.05
N ALA A 89 -7.76 11.97 18.82
CA ALA A 89 -9.17 12.03 18.47
C ALA A 89 -9.41 12.83 17.18
N TRP A 90 -8.71 13.96 17.03
CA TRP A 90 -8.74 14.77 15.83
C TRP A 90 -8.25 13.99 14.60
N LEU A 91 -7.07 13.34 14.66
CA LEU A 91 -6.55 12.51 13.57
C LEU A 91 -7.53 11.40 13.16
N ARG A 92 -8.20 10.74 14.12
CA ARG A 92 -9.23 9.72 13.83
C ARG A 92 -10.42 10.29 13.06
N ASN A 93 -10.85 11.51 13.40
CA ASN A 93 -11.95 12.15 12.67
C ASN A 93 -11.53 12.47 11.22
N ILE A 94 -10.32 13.00 11.03
CA ILE A 94 -9.77 13.27 9.69
C ILE A 94 -9.70 12.00 8.85
N GLU A 95 -9.19 10.90 9.41
CA GLU A 95 -9.15 9.59 8.75
C GLU A 95 -10.55 9.13 8.32
N SER A 96 -11.54 9.26 9.21
CA SER A 96 -12.91 8.83 8.92
C SER A 96 -13.59 9.62 7.79
N GLU A 97 -13.21 10.89 7.64
CA GLU A 97 -13.76 11.78 6.61
C GLU A 97 -13.02 11.67 5.27
N ASN A 98 -11.82 11.06 5.25
CA ASN A 98 -10.97 10.95 4.08
C ASN A 98 -10.59 9.48 3.80
N PRO A 99 -11.52 8.63 3.31
CA PRO A 99 -11.34 7.18 3.18
C PRO A 99 -10.26 6.74 2.17
N ALA A 100 -9.73 7.66 1.36
CA ALA A 100 -8.57 7.39 0.49
C ALA A 100 -7.26 7.24 1.27
N PHE A 101 -7.25 7.61 2.56
CA PHE A 101 -6.07 7.65 3.39
C PHE A 101 -6.32 6.92 4.72
N LYS A 102 -5.27 6.26 5.22
CA LYS A 102 -5.24 5.62 6.54
C LYS A 102 -3.91 5.88 7.22
N ASN A 103 -3.83 5.53 8.50
CA ASN A 103 -2.61 5.64 9.31
C ASN A 103 -1.97 7.02 9.20
N LEU A 104 -2.78 8.07 9.31
CA LEU A 104 -2.30 9.44 9.39
C LEU A 104 -1.40 9.58 10.62
N PHE A 105 -0.30 10.31 10.42
CA PHE A 105 0.63 10.61 11.49
C PHE A 105 1.19 12.01 11.38
N LEU A 106 1.57 12.57 12.53
CA LEU A 106 2.35 13.79 12.62
C LEU A 106 3.77 13.45 13.09
N VAL A 107 4.70 14.30 12.69
CA VAL A 107 6.10 14.26 13.09
C VAL A 107 6.41 15.54 13.85
N ASP A 108 6.95 15.44 15.06
CA ASP A 108 7.43 16.58 15.83
C ASP A 108 8.87 16.97 15.45
N THR A 109 9.39 18.06 16.00
CA THR A 109 10.74 18.55 15.73
C THR A 109 11.85 17.68 16.31
N ASP A 110 11.54 16.81 17.28
CA ASP A 110 12.47 15.90 17.95
C ASP A 110 12.44 14.48 17.35
N GLY A 111 11.66 14.26 16.29
CA GLY A 111 11.47 12.96 15.64
C GLY A 111 10.43 12.05 16.32
N GLY A 112 9.67 12.58 17.28
CA GLY A 112 8.51 11.92 17.85
C GLY A 112 7.39 11.80 16.83
N LEU A 113 6.63 10.70 16.94
CA LEU A 113 5.52 10.38 16.05
C LEU A 113 4.22 10.26 16.84
N ILE A 114 3.13 10.77 16.29
CA ILE A 114 1.77 10.51 16.77
C ILE A 114 0.89 10.10 15.61
N SER A 115 0.10 9.06 15.81
CA SER A 115 -0.94 8.61 14.89
C SER A 115 -2.32 8.76 15.52
N SER A 116 -3.37 8.38 14.79
CA SER A 116 -4.74 8.36 15.30
C SER A 116 -4.96 7.44 16.51
N SER A 117 -4.02 6.51 16.78
CA SER A 117 -4.14 5.52 17.88
C SER A 117 -2.99 5.58 18.88
N VAL A 118 -1.76 5.62 18.41
CA VAL A 118 -0.55 5.47 19.23
C VAL A 118 0.42 6.62 19.02
N SER A 119 1.32 6.81 19.98
CA SER A 119 2.42 7.76 19.88
C SER A 119 3.74 7.04 20.19
N LEU A 120 4.84 7.50 19.61
CA LEU A 120 6.16 6.93 19.78
C LEU A 120 7.17 8.06 19.94
N GLY A 121 7.77 8.16 21.12
CA GLY A 121 8.72 9.22 21.42
C GLY A 121 8.08 10.60 21.45
N TRP A 122 6.75 10.67 21.44
CA TRP A 122 6.01 11.92 21.36
C TRP A 122 6.12 12.67 22.66
N HIS A 123 6.71 13.87 22.62
CA HIS A 123 6.99 14.69 23.79
C HIS A 123 7.62 13.84 24.89
N ARG A 124 8.93 13.59 24.83
CA ARG A 124 9.69 12.80 25.82
C ARG A 124 9.36 13.28 27.24
N LEU A 125 8.29 12.72 27.82
CA LEU A 125 7.81 13.04 29.14
C LEU A 125 8.89 12.48 30.05
N LEU A 126 9.79 13.36 30.49
CA LEU A 126 10.55 13.14 31.70
C LEU A 126 9.48 12.94 32.75
N GLY A 127 9.11 11.67 32.99
CA GLY A 127 7.99 11.30 33.83
C GLY A 127 8.07 12.14 35.09
N SER A 128 7.11 13.05 35.23
CA SER A 128 7.06 13.98 36.35
C SER A 128 6.99 13.09 37.57
N ARG A 129 8.14 12.82 38.21
CA ARG A 129 8.17 12.03 39.45
C ARG A 129 7.14 12.72 40.33
N PRO A 130 6.12 11.99 40.84
CA PRO A 130 5.10 12.62 41.64
C PRO A 130 5.81 13.46 42.68
N PHE A 131 5.50 14.76 42.74
CA PHE A 131 6.16 15.65 43.67
C PHE A 131 5.83 15.16 45.07
N LEU A 132 6.73 14.35 45.63
CA LEU A 132 6.56 13.78 46.95
C LEU A 132 6.84 14.90 47.93
N ASN A 133 5.88 15.18 48.79
CA ASN A 133 6.12 16.04 49.93
C ASN A 133 7.27 15.45 50.77
N LYS A 134 8.08 16.31 51.40
CA LYS A 134 9.32 15.90 52.09
C LYS A 134 9.09 14.84 53.17
N GLN A 135 7.94 14.89 53.86
CA GLN A 135 7.59 13.95 54.91
C GLN A 135 7.27 12.57 54.31
N ALA A 136 6.34 12.51 53.37
CA ALA A 136 5.99 11.28 52.66
C ALA A 136 7.20 10.63 51.99
N ALA A 137 8.09 11.42 51.38
CA ALA A 137 9.34 10.92 50.79
C ALA A 137 10.27 10.26 51.85
N THR A 138 10.32 10.82 53.05
CA THR A 138 11.12 10.30 54.16
C THR A 138 10.52 9.00 54.69
N ASP A 139 9.20 9.00 54.94
CA ASP A 139 8.46 7.84 55.46
C ASP A 139 8.54 6.67 54.47
N ILE A 140 8.35 6.95 53.17
CA ILE A 140 8.54 5.98 52.08
C ILE A 140 9.95 5.38 52.12
N LYS A 141 10.99 6.20 52.28
CA LYS A 141 12.38 5.71 52.27
C LYS A 141 12.68 4.80 53.46
N MET A 142 12.10 5.09 54.62
CA MET A 142 12.20 4.21 55.81
C MET A 142 11.52 2.86 55.56
N ALA A 143 10.33 2.89 54.94
CA ALA A 143 9.60 1.69 54.55
C ALA A 143 10.34 0.87 53.47
N GLU A 144 10.93 1.51 52.46
CA GLU A 144 11.76 0.85 51.45
C GLU A 144 13.01 0.20 52.06
N ASN A 145 13.64 0.83 53.06
CA ASN A 145 14.73 0.21 53.80
C ASN A 145 14.25 -1.05 54.55
N ALA A 146 13.09 -0.99 55.21
CA ALA A 146 12.49 -2.18 55.84
C ALA A 146 12.24 -3.30 54.81
N GLU A 147 11.68 -2.96 53.65
CA GLU A 147 11.33 -3.92 52.61
C GLU A 147 12.56 -4.57 51.95
N PHE A 148 13.52 -3.76 51.48
CA PHE A 148 14.58 -4.24 50.60
C PHE A 148 15.88 -4.58 51.34
N ILE A 149 16.23 -3.81 52.37
CA ILE A 149 17.49 -3.99 53.11
C ILE A 149 17.27 -4.96 54.26
N ARG A 150 16.28 -4.67 55.11
CA ARG A 150 15.99 -5.49 56.28
C ARG A 150 15.16 -6.73 55.95
N LYS A 151 14.52 -6.75 54.78
CA LYS A 151 13.64 -7.83 54.30
C LYS A 151 12.50 -8.16 55.29
N ASN A 152 12.08 -7.16 56.06
CA ASN A 152 10.99 -7.28 57.02
C ASN A 152 9.72 -6.67 56.41
N LEU A 153 8.93 -7.52 55.74
CA LEU A 153 7.76 -7.08 54.99
C LEU A 153 6.62 -6.57 55.90
N ILE A 154 6.47 -7.12 57.11
CA ILE A 154 5.44 -6.67 58.05
C ILE A 154 5.76 -5.26 58.54
N GLU A 155 7.01 -5.01 58.94
CA GLU A 155 7.46 -3.68 59.33
C GLU A 155 7.35 -2.70 58.15
N ALA A 156 7.72 -3.12 56.94
CA ALA A 156 7.58 -2.30 55.74
C ALA A 156 6.12 -1.88 55.51
N ILE A 157 5.17 -2.80 55.66
CA ILE A 157 3.73 -2.49 55.54
C ILE A 157 3.30 -1.46 56.57
N THR A 158 3.70 -1.61 57.84
CA THR A 158 3.38 -0.62 58.89
C THR A 158 3.91 0.76 58.52
N LEU A 159 5.18 0.86 58.12
CA LEU A 159 5.80 2.12 57.73
C LEU A 159 5.16 2.71 56.46
N TYR A 160 4.78 1.89 55.48
CA TYR A 160 4.04 2.38 54.31
C TYR A 160 2.63 2.86 54.68
N ARG A 161 1.95 2.25 55.65
CA ARG A 161 0.64 2.74 56.14
C ARG A 161 0.76 4.09 56.82
N GLU A 162 1.82 4.31 57.59
CA GLU A 162 2.15 5.62 58.15
C GLU A 162 2.40 6.63 57.03
N ALA A 163 3.21 6.27 56.03
CA ALA A 163 3.45 7.12 54.86
C ALA A 163 2.16 7.45 54.08
N LEU A 164 1.23 6.49 53.98
CA LEU A 164 -0.08 6.69 53.35
C LEU A 164 -0.93 7.71 54.12
N SER A 165 -0.85 7.72 55.45
CA SER A 165 -1.57 8.71 56.27
C SER A 165 -0.98 10.13 56.13
N SER A 166 0.31 10.23 55.81
CA SER A 166 1.03 11.48 55.52
C SER A 166 0.89 11.96 54.06
N ALA A 167 0.30 11.14 53.18
CA ALA A 167 0.13 11.45 51.76
C ALA A 167 -0.93 12.54 51.57
N LYS A 168 -0.61 13.54 50.74
CA LYS A 168 -1.42 14.74 50.50
C LYS A 168 -2.03 14.79 49.10
N SER A 169 -1.59 13.91 48.21
CA SER A 169 -2.03 13.90 46.81
C SER A 169 -2.40 12.48 46.36
N SER A 170 -3.32 12.39 45.39
CA SER A 170 -3.70 11.10 44.79
C SER A 170 -2.49 10.32 44.23
N PRO A 171 -1.51 10.94 43.53
CA PRO A 171 -0.30 10.26 43.09
C PRO A 171 0.55 9.67 44.24
N GLU A 172 0.68 10.38 45.37
CA GLU A 172 1.37 9.87 46.56
C GLU A 172 0.65 8.65 47.12
N CYS A 173 -0.67 8.72 47.28
CA CYS A 173 -1.49 7.61 47.77
C CYS A 173 -1.35 6.38 46.87
N ILE A 174 -1.46 6.55 45.54
CA ILE A 174 -1.35 5.48 44.55
C ILE A 174 0.02 4.79 44.64
N LEU A 175 1.10 5.56 44.73
CA LEU A 175 2.45 5.01 44.83
C LEU A 175 2.61 4.18 46.11
N VAL A 176 2.14 4.68 47.25
CA VAL A 176 2.24 3.97 48.53
C VAL A 176 1.35 2.73 48.55
N LEU A 177 0.11 2.81 48.06
CA LEU A 177 -0.81 1.66 47.93
C LEU A 177 -0.19 0.53 47.10
N SER A 178 0.47 0.87 45.98
CA SER A 178 1.16 -0.11 45.13
C SER A 178 2.29 -0.83 45.89
N ARG A 179 3.05 -0.10 46.72
CA ARG A 179 4.11 -0.68 47.55
C ARG A 179 3.56 -1.58 48.66
N ILE A 180 2.45 -1.20 49.30
CA ILE A 180 1.78 -2.04 50.32
C ILE A 180 1.27 -3.33 49.66
N GLY A 181 0.58 -3.22 48.52
CA GLY A 181 0.10 -4.38 47.76
C GLY A 181 1.23 -5.35 47.40
N ARG A 182 2.37 -4.81 46.96
CA ARG A 182 3.58 -5.59 46.66
C ARG A 182 4.12 -6.33 47.88
N CYS A 183 4.13 -5.70 49.05
CA CYS A 183 4.57 -6.35 50.28
C CYS A 183 3.64 -7.49 50.69
N TYR A 184 2.33 -7.30 50.62
CA TYR A 184 1.36 -8.37 50.88
C TYR A 184 1.51 -9.53 49.88
N PHE A 185 1.73 -9.23 48.60
CA PHE A 185 1.98 -10.26 47.59
C PHE A 185 3.23 -11.09 47.92
N LYS A 186 4.34 -10.44 48.30
CA LYS A 186 5.58 -11.11 48.73
C LYS A 186 5.40 -11.94 50.01
N LEU A 187 4.44 -11.58 50.87
CA LEU A 187 4.05 -12.36 52.06
C LEU A 187 3.14 -13.57 51.73
N GLY A 188 2.62 -13.66 50.50
CA GLY A 188 1.65 -14.68 50.10
C GLY A 188 0.20 -14.35 50.48
N ASP A 189 -0.06 -13.16 51.05
CA ASP A 189 -1.43 -12.70 51.31
C ASP A 189 -2.00 -12.01 50.07
N TYR A 190 -2.35 -12.84 49.09
CA TYR A 190 -2.83 -12.38 47.79
C TYR A 190 -4.20 -11.67 47.87
N ASN A 191 -4.99 -11.94 48.91
CA ASN A 191 -6.30 -11.31 49.07
C ASN A 191 -6.14 -9.85 49.53
N GLU A 192 -5.31 -9.61 50.55
CA GLU A 192 -4.99 -8.24 50.98
C GLU A 192 -4.21 -7.48 49.90
N ALA A 193 -3.27 -8.14 49.20
CA ALA A 193 -2.59 -7.54 48.05
C ALA A 193 -3.58 -7.03 46.98
N ALA A 194 -4.51 -7.89 46.55
CA ALA A 194 -5.53 -7.52 45.57
C ALA A 194 -6.44 -6.38 46.06
N LYS A 195 -6.77 -6.32 47.35
CA LYS A 195 -7.55 -5.21 47.92
C LYS A 195 -6.80 -3.88 47.83
N GLU A 196 -5.51 -3.85 48.14
CA GLU A 196 -4.72 -2.62 48.05
C GLU A 196 -4.57 -2.13 46.61
N TYR A 197 -4.37 -3.03 45.65
CA TYR A 197 -4.34 -2.66 44.24
C TYR A 197 -5.69 -2.17 43.73
N LYS A 198 -6.83 -2.72 44.21
CA LYS A 198 -8.17 -2.20 43.83
C LYS A 198 -8.39 -0.76 44.27
N LYS A 199 -7.86 -0.35 45.43
CA LYS A 199 -7.92 1.05 45.89
C LYS A 199 -7.24 2.01 44.92
N ILE A 200 -6.22 1.56 44.18
CA ILE A 200 -5.60 2.37 43.11
C ILE A 200 -6.61 2.66 41.99
N LEU A 201 -7.40 1.65 41.60
CA LEU A 201 -8.44 1.81 40.58
C LEU A 201 -9.59 2.71 41.06
N GLU A 202 -9.95 2.64 42.35
CA GLU A 202 -10.99 3.49 42.96
C GLU A 202 -10.60 4.98 43.00
N LEU A 203 -9.30 5.29 43.05
CA LEU A 203 -8.81 6.68 42.99
C LEU A 203 -8.96 7.31 41.60
N GLY A 204 -9.28 6.51 40.56
CA GLY A 204 -9.81 6.96 39.27
C GLY A 204 -8.86 7.79 38.39
N ASN A 205 -7.60 7.97 38.79
CA ASN A 205 -6.67 8.83 38.07
C ASN A 205 -5.75 8.03 37.14
N ASN A 206 -6.10 8.00 35.85
CA ASN A 206 -5.34 7.30 34.80
C ASN A 206 -4.04 8.01 34.39
N ASP A 207 -3.85 9.27 34.76
CA ASP A 207 -2.65 10.05 34.41
C ASP A 207 -1.47 9.78 35.36
N VAL A 208 -1.72 9.07 36.47
CA VAL A 208 -0.68 8.74 37.44
C VAL A 208 0.15 7.56 36.93
N MET A 209 1.45 7.79 36.81
CA MET A 209 2.43 6.79 36.41
C MET A 209 3.15 6.20 37.62
N ILE A 210 3.34 4.88 37.64
CA ILE A 210 4.25 4.19 38.55
C ILE A 210 5.49 3.82 37.73
N GLY A 211 6.54 4.64 37.85
CA GLY A 211 7.65 4.61 36.90
C GLY A 211 7.17 5.16 35.55
N GLU A 212 7.27 4.35 34.50
CA GLU A 212 6.82 4.69 33.15
C GLU A 212 5.52 3.97 32.76
N VAL A 213 4.85 3.28 33.69
CA VAL A 213 3.62 2.53 33.41
C VAL A 213 2.44 3.19 34.12
N PRO A 214 1.27 3.35 33.47
CA PRO A 214 0.09 3.87 34.15
C PRO A 214 -0.29 3.04 35.37
N ALA A 215 -0.63 3.69 36.47
CA ALA A 215 -0.92 3.05 37.75
C ALA A 215 -2.08 2.05 37.66
N SER A 216 -3.09 2.35 36.83
CA SER A 216 -4.22 1.46 36.58
C SER A 216 -3.79 0.17 35.91
N ILE A 217 -2.82 0.22 34.99
CA ILE A 217 -2.26 -0.96 34.30
C ILE A 217 -1.44 -1.81 35.26
N VAL A 218 -0.59 -1.18 36.09
CA VAL A 218 0.16 -1.87 37.15
C VAL A 218 -0.82 -2.56 38.11
N ALA A 219 -1.85 -1.85 38.57
CA ALA A 219 -2.85 -2.41 39.47
C ALA A 219 -3.59 -3.60 38.86
N LEU A 220 -4.12 -3.46 37.63
CA LEU A 220 -4.84 -4.54 36.94
C LEU A 220 -3.94 -5.77 36.69
N SER A 221 -2.69 -5.57 36.27
CA SER A 221 -1.73 -6.66 36.09
C SER A 221 -1.47 -7.39 37.41
N GLN A 222 -1.21 -6.65 38.48
CA GLN A 222 -0.91 -7.24 39.79
C GLN A 222 -2.14 -7.91 40.44
N ILE A 223 -3.35 -7.39 40.24
CA ILE A 223 -4.59 -8.06 40.67
C ILE A 223 -4.78 -9.38 39.90
N SER A 224 -4.47 -9.39 38.60
CA SER A 224 -4.52 -10.62 37.79
C SER A 224 -3.56 -11.69 38.35
N GLU A 225 -2.33 -11.31 38.67
CA GLU A 225 -1.33 -12.19 39.31
C GLU A 225 -1.80 -12.70 40.69
N CYS A 226 -2.41 -11.84 41.51
CA CYS A 226 -2.99 -12.24 42.80
C CYS A 226 -4.07 -13.33 42.61
N TYR A 227 -5.00 -13.14 41.67
CA TYR A 227 -6.04 -14.13 41.39
C TYR A 227 -5.49 -15.41 40.78
N GLU A 228 -4.43 -15.33 39.99
CA GLU A 228 -3.72 -16.50 39.48
C GLU A 228 -3.10 -17.33 40.61
N ALA A 229 -2.39 -16.68 41.54
CA ALA A 229 -1.80 -17.34 42.70
C ALA A 229 -2.86 -17.99 43.62
N MET A 230 -4.04 -17.36 43.73
CA MET A 230 -5.21 -17.90 44.45
C MET A 230 -5.99 -18.96 43.65
N LYS A 231 -5.63 -19.25 42.39
CA LYS A 231 -6.38 -20.12 41.46
C LYS A 231 -7.84 -19.69 41.23
N ALA A 232 -8.12 -18.39 41.39
CA ALA A 232 -9.43 -17.80 41.17
C ALA A 232 -9.61 -17.39 39.69
N TYR A 233 -9.69 -18.38 38.80
CA TYR A 233 -9.61 -18.17 37.34
C TYR A 233 -10.70 -17.25 36.78
N GLU A 234 -11.95 -17.35 37.25
CA GLU A 234 -13.04 -16.48 36.78
C GLU A 234 -12.77 -15.00 37.09
N LYS A 235 -12.31 -14.70 38.31
CA LYS A 235 -11.93 -13.33 38.69
C LYS A 235 -10.70 -12.85 37.93
N LYS A 236 -9.73 -13.74 37.70
CA LYS A 236 -8.55 -13.46 36.86
C LYS A 236 -8.97 -13.04 35.46
N ASN A 237 -9.82 -13.83 34.81
CA ASN A 237 -10.25 -13.61 33.43
C ASN A 237 -10.97 -12.27 33.28
N ASN A 238 -11.88 -11.93 34.21
CA ASN A 238 -12.54 -10.63 34.22
C ASN A 238 -11.54 -9.47 34.35
N VAL A 239 -10.53 -9.59 35.21
CA VAL A 239 -9.49 -8.54 35.35
C VAL A 239 -8.60 -8.45 34.11
N VAL A 240 -8.29 -9.56 33.45
CA VAL A 240 -7.52 -9.55 32.18
C VAL A 240 -8.33 -8.88 31.07
N LEU A 241 -9.64 -9.12 30.98
CA LEU A 241 -10.51 -8.41 30.03
C LEU A 241 -10.52 -6.90 30.29
N HIS A 242 -10.62 -6.50 31.56
CA HIS A 242 -10.54 -5.08 31.93
C HIS A 242 -9.17 -4.48 31.63
N LEU A 243 -8.08 -5.20 31.89
CA LEU A 243 -6.72 -4.80 31.54
C LEU A 243 -6.58 -4.60 30.03
N TYR A 244 -7.04 -5.56 29.25
CA TYR A 244 -6.93 -5.50 27.79
C TYR A 244 -7.73 -4.34 27.22
N LYS A 245 -8.99 -4.15 27.66
CA LYS A 245 -9.79 -3.00 27.28
C LYS A 245 -9.10 -1.68 27.66
N GLN A 246 -8.53 -1.58 28.86
CA GLN A 246 -7.83 -0.37 29.30
C GLN A 246 -6.61 -0.05 28.41
N LEU A 247 -5.88 -1.08 27.98
CA LEU A 247 -4.74 -0.93 27.06
C LEU A 247 -5.19 -0.42 25.68
N LEU A 248 -6.33 -0.89 25.18
CA LEU A 248 -6.89 -0.47 23.90
C LEU A 248 -7.53 0.93 23.96
N ASP A 249 -8.18 1.28 25.06
CA ASP A 249 -8.87 2.57 25.25
C ASP A 249 -7.89 3.71 25.55
N HIS A 250 -6.79 3.41 26.25
CA HIS A 250 -5.83 4.41 26.73
C HIS A 250 -4.36 4.02 26.43
N PRO A 251 -3.97 3.92 25.15
CA PRO A 251 -2.58 3.68 24.77
C PRO A 251 -1.70 4.88 25.17
N TRP A 252 -0.71 4.63 26.00
CA TRP A 252 0.34 5.60 26.30
C TRP A 252 1.49 5.51 25.29
N ASP A 253 2.49 6.37 25.44
CA ASP A 253 3.60 6.46 24.50
C ASP A 253 4.42 5.16 24.45
N LEU A 254 4.71 4.69 23.24
CA LEU A 254 5.42 3.44 22.99
C LEU A 254 6.89 3.46 23.44
N SER A 255 7.47 4.64 23.65
CA SER A 255 8.82 4.79 24.22
C SER A 255 8.82 4.78 25.75
N GLY A 256 7.71 5.17 26.38
CA GLY A 256 7.57 5.32 27.83
C GLY A 256 7.14 4.02 28.51
N GLY A 257 8.05 3.06 28.63
CA GLY A 257 7.80 1.81 29.35
C GLY A 257 7.25 0.67 28.50
N GLU A 258 6.99 -0.46 29.15
CA GLU A 258 6.75 -1.74 28.48
C GLU A 258 5.30 -1.89 27.90
N TYR A 259 4.73 -0.87 27.26
CA TYR A 259 3.36 -0.92 26.70
C TYR A 259 3.10 -2.19 25.88
N LEU A 260 3.99 -2.44 24.91
CA LEU A 260 3.86 -3.57 24.02
C LEU A 260 3.94 -4.91 24.75
N PHE A 261 4.67 -4.98 25.87
CA PHE A 261 4.71 -6.18 26.72
C PHE A 261 3.36 -6.41 27.38
N TYR A 262 2.77 -5.40 28.01
CA TYR A 262 1.44 -5.52 28.63
C TYR A 262 0.37 -5.87 27.60
N LEU A 263 0.37 -5.22 26.44
CA LEU A 263 -0.56 -5.49 25.35
C LEU A 263 -0.45 -6.94 24.87
N LYS A 264 0.76 -7.42 24.54
CA LYS A 264 0.99 -8.81 24.11
C LYS A 264 0.63 -9.83 25.19
N SER A 265 0.98 -9.56 26.44
CA SER A 265 0.66 -10.45 27.57
C SER A 265 -0.86 -10.57 27.77
N ALA A 266 -1.59 -9.45 27.70
CA ALA A 266 -3.03 -9.44 27.81
C ALA A 266 -3.70 -10.12 26.59
N SER A 267 -3.29 -9.80 25.36
CA SER A 267 -3.81 -10.42 24.12
C SER A 267 -3.65 -11.94 24.14
N ALA A 268 -2.46 -12.45 24.45
CA ALA A 268 -2.22 -13.89 24.54
C ALA A 268 -3.13 -14.59 25.58
N ARG A 269 -3.43 -13.92 26.70
CA ARG A 269 -4.36 -14.46 27.71
C ARG A 269 -5.81 -14.47 27.20
N ILE A 270 -6.22 -13.45 26.46
CA ILE A 270 -7.56 -13.36 25.84
C ILE A 270 -7.74 -14.39 24.72
N GLU A 271 -6.73 -14.60 23.89
CA GLU A 271 -6.74 -15.64 22.84
C GLU A 271 -6.90 -17.04 23.44
N ASN A 272 -6.13 -17.35 24.48
CA ASN A 272 -6.26 -18.62 25.20
C ASN A 272 -7.65 -18.80 25.81
N LEU A 273 -8.23 -17.71 26.31
CA LEU A 273 -9.57 -17.70 26.88
C LEU A 273 -10.63 -17.96 25.80
N ALA A 274 -10.53 -17.31 24.64
CA ALA A 274 -11.41 -17.55 23.49
C ALA A 274 -11.31 -18.99 22.99
N ALA A 275 -10.08 -19.54 22.86
CA ALA A 275 -9.84 -20.91 22.43
C ALA A 275 -10.38 -21.97 23.41
N SER A 276 -10.42 -21.66 24.71
CA SER A 276 -10.89 -22.58 25.74
C SER A 276 -12.41 -22.83 25.73
N GLY A 277 -13.18 -22.05 24.96
CA GLY A 277 -14.64 -22.18 24.90
C GLY A 277 -15.34 -21.89 26.23
N VAL A 278 -14.62 -21.29 27.19
CA VAL A 278 -15.20 -20.87 28.48
C VAL A 278 -16.23 -19.79 28.18
N ASN A 279 -17.50 -20.13 28.35
CA ASN A 279 -18.61 -19.22 28.18
C ASN A 279 -18.55 -18.19 29.32
N ILE A 280 -17.90 -17.06 29.07
CA ILE A 280 -17.92 -15.93 30.01
C ILE A 280 -19.34 -15.40 29.95
N HIS A 281 -20.20 -15.93 30.82
CA HIS A 281 -21.59 -15.53 30.99
C HIS A 281 -21.69 -14.13 31.63
N SER A 282 -21.16 -13.12 30.97
CA SER A 282 -21.56 -11.74 31.22
C SER A 282 -21.85 -11.06 29.90
N SER A 283 -23.06 -10.54 29.78
CA SER A 283 -23.57 -9.68 28.70
C SER A 283 -22.79 -8.36 28.54
N GLU A 284 -21.59 -8.28 29.11
CA GLU A 284 -20.80 -7.06 29.34
C GLU A 284 -19.53 -7.03 28.46
N TRP A 285 -19.02 -8.18 28.03
CA TRP A 285 -17.78 -8.27 27.24
C TRP A 285 -18.00 -8.94 25.89
N ASN A 286 -17.72 -8.22 24.81
CA ASN A 286 -17.60 -8.78 23.47
C ASN A 286 -16.12 -9.10 23.18
N ILE A 287 -15.73 -10.36 23.39
CA ILE A 287 -14.33 -10.80 23.23
C ILE A 287 -13.88 -10.68 21.78
N GLU A 288 -14.75 -11.01 20.82
CA GLU A 288 -14.45 -10.92 19.39
C GLU A 288 -14.15 -9.48 18.98
N ASP A 289 -14.96 -8.52 19.43
CA ASP A 289 -14.70 -7.08 19.21
C ASP A 289 -13.37 -6.64 19.81
N LEU A 290 -13.06 -7.07 21.04
CA LEU A 290 -11.78 -6.75 21.68
C LEU A 290 -10.59 -7.32 20.91
N MET A 291 -10.70 -8.54 20.37
CA MET A 291 -9.65 -9.16 19.55
C MET A 291 -9.46 -8.39 18.24
N ILE A 292 -10.54 -8.05 17.53
CA ILE A 292 -10.48 -7.24 16.30
C ILE A 292 -9.83 -5.88 16.57
N ARG A 293 -10.20 -5.20 17.66
CA ARG A 293 -9.59 -3.94 18.08
C ARG A 293 -8.11 -4.11 18.44
N GLY A 294 -7.77 -5.24 19.04
CA GLY A 294 -6.41 -5.67 19.35
C GLY A 294 -5.53 -5.81 18.12
N ASP A 295 -6.00 -6.54 17.11
CA ASP A 295 -5.28 -6.76 15.86
C ASP A 295 -5.00 -5.43 15.16
N ARG A 296 -6.01 -4.56 15.03
CA ARG A 296 -5.83 -3.20 14.49
C ARG A 296 -4.82 -2.38 15.29
N MET A 297 -4.83 -2.47 16.62
CA MET A 297 -3.86 -1.79 17.47
C MET A 297 -2.43 -2.29 17.19
N PHE A 298 -2.23 -3.59 16.99
CA PHE A 298 -0.93 -4.13 16.61
C PHE A 298 -0.47 -3.64 15.23
N GLU A 299 -1.38 -3.58 14.25
CA GLU A 299 -1.10 -3.00 12.93
C GLU A 299 -0.65 -1.53 13.03
N HIS A 300 -1.37 -0.70 13.81
CA HIS A 300 -1.00 0.70 14.02
C HIS A 300 0.36 0.86 14.73
N ILE A 301 0.65 0.00 15.72
CA ILE A 301 1.96 -0.01 16.41
C ILE A 301 3.07 -0.43 15.45
N TRP A 302 2.83 -1.44 14.63
CA TRP A 302 3.79 -1.89 13.63
C TRP A 302 4.08 -0.76 12.64
N PHE A 303 3.03 -0.10 12.13
CA PHE A 303 3.15 0.99 11.17
C PHE A 303 3.98 2.14 11.72
N ILE A 304 3.65 2.66 12.92
CA ILE A 304 4.39 3.80 13.47
C ILE A 304 5.85 3.47 13.77
N LYS A 305 6.15 2.21 14.12
CA LYS A 305 7.53 1.73 14.29
C LYS A 305 8.27 1.65 12.97
N LEU A 306 7.61 1.17 11.90
CA LEU A 306 8.17 1.19 10.55
C LEU A 306 8.54 2.63 10.17
N ILE A 307 7.62 3.59 10.34
CA ILE A 307 7.92 5.00 10.04
C ILE A 307 9.16 5.47 10.81
N HIS A 308 9.19 5.26 12.12
CA HIS A 308 10.30 5.71 12.97
C HIS A 308 11.65 5.08 12.60
N GLN A 309 11.68 3.78 12.30
CA GLN A 309 12.95 3.06 12.07
C GLN A 309 13.49 3.27 10.65
N ASP A 310 12.60 3.32 9.68
CA ASP A 310 12.98 3.11 8.29
C ASP A 310 12.76 4.33 7.39
N ILE A 311 11.89 5.26 7.80
CA ILE A 311 11.36 6.30 6.93
C ILE A 311 11.63 7.70 7.50
N LEU A 312 11.65 7.84 8.83
CA LEU A 312 11.82 9.12 9.51
C LEU A 312 13.08 9.88 9.07
N SER A 313 14.22 9.20 8.93
CA SER A 313 15.46 9.86 8.47
C SER A 313 15.37 10.39 7.05
N GLN A 314 14.64 9.69 6.18
CA GLN A 314 14.40 10.15 4.82
C GLN A 314 13.47 11.36 4.81
N VAL A 315 12.37 11.29 5.59
CA VAL A 315 11.45 12.40 5.78
C VAL A 315 12.21 13.64 6.30
N GLU A 316 12.98 13.52 7.37
CA GLU A 316 13.77 14.65 7.90
C GLU A 316 14.77 15.22 6.88
N SER A 317 15.41 14.38 6.08
CA SER A 317 16.34 14.81 5.03
C SER A 317 15.61 15.60 3.93
N ASP A 318 14.50 15.06 3.42
CA ASP A 318 13.74 15.65 2.33
C ASP A 318 13.12 16.99 2.77
N LEU A 319 12.60 17.06 4.00
CA LEU A 319 12.08 18.29 4.61
C LEU A 319 13.13 19.39 4.80
N ARG A 320 14.42 19.05 5.01
CA ARG A 320 15.51 20.03 5.12
C ARG A 320 15.98 20.58 3.78
N THR A 321 15.74 19.85 2.69
CA THR A 321 16.19 20.24 1.34
C THR A 321 15.12 20.96 0.52
N GLY A 322 13.83 20.78 0.86
CA GLY A 322 12.71 21.47 0.23
C GLY A 322 12.54 22.93 0.68
N SER A 323 12.12 23.83 -0.23
CA SER A 323 11.81 25.21 0.14
C SER A 323 10.55 25.23 1.04
N HIS A 324 10.66 25.94 2.17
CA HIS A 324 9.74 25.90 3.31
C HIS A 324 8.30 26.40 3.08
N SER A 325 7.87 26.73 1.86
CA SER A 325 6.57 27.38 1.68
C SER A 325 5.55 26.66 0.79
N GLU A 326 5.95 25.82 -0.18
CA GLU A 326 4.98 25.27 -1.16
C GLU A 326 5.41 23.92 -1.75
N SER A 327 6.15 23.09 -1.00
CA SER A 327 6.59 21.81 -1.56
C SER A 327 5.41 20.83 -1.71
N PRO A 328 5.26 20.18 -2.87
CA PRO A 328 4.25 19.14 -3.07
C PRO A 328 4.47 17.98 -2.08
N SER A 329 3.43 17.18 -1.85
CA SER A 329 3.56 15.92 -1.13
C SER A 329 4.70 15.10 -1.73
N HIS A 330 5.59 14.63 -0.87
CA HIS A 330 6.62 13.67 -1.24
C HIS A 330 6.06 12.28 -1.02
N ASN A 331 6.31 11.38 -1.98
CA ASN A 331 5.77 10.04 -1.96
C ASN A 331 6.89 9.01 -1.85
N ILE A 332 6.70 8.03 -0.98
CA ILE A 332 7.62 6.91 -0.77
C ILE A 332 6.84 5.61 -0.97
N SER A 333 7.38 4.74 -1.82
CA SER A 333 6.95 3.35 -1.94
C SER A 333 7.95 2.44 -1.22
N ARG A 334 7.47 1.54 -0.37
CA ARG A 334 8.30 0.52 0.30
C ARG A 334 7.68 -0.86 0.12
N GLU A 335 8.49 -1.82 -0.31
CA GLU A 335 8.08 -3.23 -0.39
C GLU A 335 8.00 -3.84 1.01
N GLU A 336 6.89 -4.51 1.31
CA GLU A 336 6.64 -5.23 2.55
C GLU A 336 6.02 -6.59 2.21
N GLY A 337 6.86 -7.64 2.21
CA GLY A 337 6.42 -8.98 1.84
C GLY A 337 5.91 -9.03 0.39
N ASP A 338 4.63 -9.40 0.23
CA ASP A 338 3.94 -9.45 -1.07
C ASP A 338 3.16 -8.15 -1.37
N SER A 339 3.28 -7.11 -0.53
CA SER A 339 2.52 -5.86 -0.66
C SER A 339 3.44 -4.64 -0.74
N THR A 340 3.00 -3.59 -1.44
CA THR A 340 3.74 -2.32 -1.52
C THR A 340 3.02 -1.26 -0.70
N LEU A 341 3.71 -0.74 0.32
CA LEU A 341 3.24 0.34 1.17
C LEU A 341 3.52 1.69 0.49
N GLN A 342 2.45 2.45 0.27
CA GLN A 342 2.50 3.75 -0.40
C GLN A 342 2.22 4.85 0.62
N LEU A 343 3.18 5.75 0.80
CA LEU A 343 3.12 6.83 1.77
C LEU A 343 3.26 8.19 1.10
N GLY A 344 2.47 9.14 1.56
CA GLY A 344 2.64 10.56 1.25
C GLY A 344 3.02 11.33 2.52
N PHE A 345 3.91 12.31 2.40
CA PHE A 345 4.26 13.23 3.48
C PHE A 345 4.43 14.66 3.00
N SER A 346 4.11 15.62 3.87
CA SER A 346 4.19 17.05 3.56
C SER A 346 4.61 17.88 4.77
N THR A 347 5.30 18.99 4.51
CA THR A 347 5.62 19.97 5.56
C THR A 347 4.36 20.65 6.06
N LEU A 348 4.29 20.87 7.37
CA LEU A 348 3.28 21.73 7.95
C LEU A 348 3.70 23.21 7.86
N PRO A 349 2.75 24.16 7.77
CA PRO A 349 3.06 25.59 7.76
C PRO A 349 3.84 26.04 9.00
N LEU A 350 4.62 27.12 8.89
CA LEU A 350 5.44 27.65 9.99
C LEU A 350 4.64 27.98 11.27
N THR A 351 3.33 28.23 11.16
CA THR A 351 2.44 28.43 12.31
C THR A 351 2.38 27.22 13.24
N PHE A 352 2.67 26.01 12.73
CA PHE A 352 2.68 24.77 13.48
C PHE A 352 3.95 24.58 14.33
N GLN A 353 5.00 25.40 14.11
CA GLN A 353 6.23 25.32 14.91
C GLN A 353 6.02 25.66 16.38
N GLN A 354 5.00 26.45 16.74
CA GLN A 354 4.67 26.75 18.14
C GLN A 354 4.21 25.50 18.92
N TYR A 355 3.74 24.48 18.19
CA TYR A 355 3.31 23.18 18.69
C TYR A 355 4.38 22.10 18.47
N GLN A 356 5.61 22.50 18.11
CA GLN A 356 6.72 21.61 17.77
C GLN A 356 6.40 20.62 16.64
N LEU A 357 5.43 20.93 15.78
CA LEU A 357 5.04 20.06 14.66
C LEU A 357 5.82 20.44 13.39
N LEU A 358 6.38 19.42 12.74
CA LEU A 358 7.22 19.58 11.55
C LEU A 358 6.48 19.17 10.27
N ALA A 359 5.85 18.00 10.30
CA ALA A 359 5.27 17.38 9.10
C ALA A 359 4.05 16.53 9.45
N MET A 360 3.26 16.25 8.41
CA MET A 360 2.22 15.24 8.43
C MET A 360 2.50 14.19 7.36
N GLY A 361 2.11 12.96 7.62
CA GLY A 361 2.15 11.87 6.65
C GLY A 361 0.91 11.01 6.72
N HIS A 362 0.72 10.19 5.68
CA HIS A 362 -0.42 9.30 5.52
C HIS A 362 -0.01 8.08 4.69
N GLN A 363 -0.79 7.01 4.82
CA GLN A 363 -0.74 5.86 3.93
C GLN A 363 -1.95 5.88 2.99
N PHE A 364 -1.73 5.57 1.72
CA PHE A 364 -2.82 5.41 0.75
C PHE A 364 -3.62 4.13 1.03
N GLU A 365 -4.95 4.21 1.00
CA GLU A 365 -5.84 3.05 1.08
C GLU A 365 -6.06 2.45 -0.32
N ASN A 366 -5.20 1.49 -0.69
CA ASN A 366 -5.18 0.86 -2.01
C ASN A 366 -6.55 0.28 -2.40
N GLU A 367 -7.28 -0.34 -1.47
CA GLU A 367 -8.58 -0.95 -1.76
C GLU A 367 -9.62 0.10 -2.16
N TYR A 368 -9.69 1.21 -1.42
CA TYR A 368 -10.58 2.33 -1.71
C TYR A 368 -10.21 2.99 -3.03
N ILE A 369 -8.91 3.19 -3.29
CA ILE A 369 -8.43 3.82 -4.52
C ILE A 369 -8.84 3.00 -5.75
N LEU A 370 -8.64 1.68 -5.71
CA LEU A 370 -8.95 0.78 -6.83
C LEU A 370 -10.46 0.54 -6.98
N SER A 371 -11.21 0.44 -5.88
CA SER A 371 -12.61 0.01 -5.91
C SER A 371 -13.62 1.16 -5.99
N ASN A 372 -13.23 2.37 -5.60
CA ASN A 372 -14.12 3.53 -5.53
C ASN A 372 -13.59 4.67 -6.37
N LEU A 373 -12.39 5.16 -6.07
CA LEU A 373 -11.87 6.40 -6.65
C LEU A 373 -11.57 6.27 -8.15
N PHE A 374 -10.77 5.29 -8.56
CA PHE A 374 -10.42 5.11 -9.97
C PHE A 374 -11.65 4.82 -10.84
N PRO A 375 -12.59 3.94 -10.46
CA PRO A 375 -13.84 3.76 -11.19
C PRO A 375 -14.60 5.07 -11.41
N GLU A 376 -14.72 5.90 -10.36
CA GLU A 376 -15.40 7.19 -10.43
C GLU A 376 -14.71 8.12 -11.44
N ILE A 377 -13.39 8.27 -11.35
CA ILE A 377 -12.61 9.13 -12.27
C ILE A 377 -12.77 8.66 -13.71
N LEU A 378 -12.69 7.34 -13.93
CA LEU A 378 -12.76 6.73 -15.25
C LEU A 378 -14.14 6.85 -15.92
N THR A 379 -15.21 7.13 -15.18
CA THR A 379 -16.53 7.45 -15.78
C THR A 379 -16.49 8.72 -16.63
N SER A 380 -15.61 9.67 -16.28
CA SER A 380 -15.44 10.93 -17.01
C SER A 380 -14.53 10.82 -18.23
N VAL A 381 -13.84 9.69 -18.39
CA VAL A 381 -12.91 9.45 -19.49
C VAL A 381 -13.67 8.80 -20.64
N GLU A 382 -13.97 9.58 -21.68
CA GLU A 382 -14.54 9.05 -22.92
C GLU A 382 -13.47 8.31 -23.73
N LEU A 383 -13.42 6.99 -23.54
CA LEU A 383 -12.66 6.10 -24.40
C LEU A 383 -13.52 5.62 -25.56
N GLY A 384 -12.90 5.29 -26.70
CA GLY A 384 -13.61 4.68 -27.81
C GLY A 384 -14.40 3.43 -27.37
N LYS A 385 -15.46 3.08 -28.10
CA LYS A 385 -16.45 2.04 -27.70
C LYS A 385 -15.89 0.67 -27.31
N ASP A 386 -14.66 0.37 -27.74
CA ASP A 386 -14.01 -0.93 -27.57
C ASP A 386 -12.70 -0.83 -26.76
N VAL A 387 -12.48 0.24 -25.99
CA VAL A 387 -11.25 0.45 -25.21
C VAL A 387 -11.58 0.66 -23.74
N PHE A 388 -10.91 -0.10 -22.88
CA PHE A 388 -11.11 -0.10 -21.44
C PHE A 388 -9.79 0.18 -20.71
N VAL A 389 -9.89 0.76 -19.51
CA VAL A 389 -8.72 0.96 -18.64
C VAL A 389 -8.62 -0.15 -17.61
N GLY A 390 -7.42 -0.60 -17.32
CA GLY A 390 -7.11 -1.36 -16.12
C GLY A 390 -5.85 -0.86 -15.44
N ILE A 391 -5.66 -1.29 -14.21
CA ILE A 391 -4.44 -1.06 -13.43
C ILE A 391 -3.74 -2.40 -13.27
N LEU A 392 -2.46 -2.43 -13.63
CA LEU A 392 -1.58 -3.55 -13.41
C LEU A 392 -0.68 -3.25 -12.21
N GLY A 393 -0.38 -4.28 -11.42
CA GLY A 393 0.59 -4.24 -10.34
C GLY A 393 1.90 -4.90 -10.76
N GLU A 394 2.63 -5.41 -9.78
CA GLU A 394 3.88 -6.12 -10.02
C GLU A 394 3.69 -7.35 -10.92
N LYS A 395 4.65 -7.59 -11.82
CA LYS A 395 4.64 -8.72 -12.76
C LYS A 395 3.36 -8.77 -13.62
N ASP A 396 2.83 -7.60 -13.97
CA ASP A 396 1.63 -7.42 -14.81
C ASP A 396 0.37 -8.07 -14.21
N SER A 397 0.29 -8.23 -12.88
CA SER A 397 -0.90 -8.74 -12.22
C SER A 397 -2.04 -7.73 -12.35
N LEU A 398 -3.21 -8.17 -12.80
CA LEU A 398 -4.38 -7.29 -12.93
C LEU A 398 -4.94 -6.92 -11.55
N LEU A 399 -4.78 -5.65 -11.15
CA LEU A 399 -5.32 -5.11 -9.90
C LEU A 399 -6.75 -4.57 -10.08
N PHE A 400 -7.01 -3.97 -11.24
CA PHE A 400 -8.31 -3.40 -11.57
C PHE A 400 -8.58 -3.47 -13.07
N ILE A 401 -9.83 -3.68 -13.46
CA ILE A 401 -10.26 -3.53 -14.85
C ILE A 401 -11.66 -2.93 -14.93
N GLN A 402 -11.81 -1.97 -15.82
CA GLN A 402 -13.11 -1.37 -16.12
C GLN A 402 -14.06 -2.46 -16.67
N GLN A 403 -15.25 -2.56 -16.08
CA GLN A 403 -16.31 -3.51 -16.45
C GLN A 403 -16.03 -5.01 -16.18
N ASN A 404 -15.01 -5.37 -15.39
CA ASN A 404 -14.74 -6.77 -14.99
C ASN A 404 -14.66 -7.76 -16.16
N LEU A 405 -14.04 -7.33 -17.27
CA LEU A 405 -13.91 -8.15 -18.47
C LEU A 405 -12.81 -9.21 -18.29
N PRO A 406 -13.02 -10.47 -18.72
CA PRO A 406 -12.01 -11.53 -18.66
C PRO A 406 -10.98 -11.34 -19.78
N ILE A 407 -10.10 -10.35 -19.63
CA ILE A 407 -9.14 -9.96 -20.67
C ILE A 407 -7.74 -10.49 -20.32
N SER A 408 -7.05 -11.05 -21.32
CA SER A 408 -5.71 -11.65 -21.16
C SER A 408 -4.56 -10.80 -21.66
N ASN A 409 -4.79 -9.86 -22.60
CA ASN A 409 -3.73 -9.04 -23.19
C ASN A 409 -4.10 -7.56 -23.15
N TYR A 410 -3.14 -6.72 -22.75
CA TYR A 410 -3.24 -5.27 -22.85
C TYR A 410 -2.75 -4.77 -24.21
N LEU A 411 -3.21 -3.59 -24.61
CA LEU A 411 -2.78 -2.88 -25.81
C LEU A 411 -1.46 -2.14 -25.56
N VAL A 412 -1.45 -1.30 -24.52
CA VAL A 412 -0.32 -0.50 -24.06
C VAL A 412 -0.43 -0.33 -22.55
N ALA A 413 0.69 -0.32 -21.85
CA ALA A 413 0.79 0.03 -20.44
C ALA A 413 1.83 1.15 -20.25
N GLU A 414 1.57 2.06 -19.31
CA GLU A 414 2.50 3.10 -18.88
C GLU A 414 2.56 3.11 -17.35
N ASN A 415 3.77 3.22 -16.79
CA ASN A 415 3.94 3.37 -15.34
C ASN A 415 3.40 4.72 -14.87
N PHE A 416 2.95 4.76 -13.62
CA PHE A 416 2.81 6.03 -12.91
C PHE A 416 4.17 6.73 -12.78
N ASN A 417 4.17 8.07 -12.78
CA ASN A 417 5.39 8.87 -12.77
C ASN A 417 5.93 9.08 -11.36
N GLN A 418 5.05 9.43 -10.42
CA GLN A 418 5.43 9.89 -9.07
C GLN A 418 4.74 9.10 -7.95
N LEU A 419 3.52 8.64 -8.21
CA LEU A 419 2.71 7.85 -7.27
C LEU A 419 2.79 6.38 -7.67
N PHE A 420 2.53 5.44 -6.76
CA PHE A 420 2.33 4.02 -7.09
C PHE A 420 3.37 3.44 -8.07
N VAL A 421 4.67 3.54 -7.76
CA VAL A 421 5.76 3.23 -8.72
C VAL A 421 5.71 1.78 -9.26
N SER A 422 5.13 0.85 -8.50
CA SER A 422 4.92 -0.54 -8.91
C SER A 422 3.66 -0.76 -9.76
N TRP A 423 2.85 0.27 -9.99
CA TRP A 423 1.59 0.18 -10.72
C TRP A 423 1.72 0.77 -12.12
N GLN A 424 0.87 0.27 -13.02
CA GLN A 424 0.77 0.73 -14.39
C GLN A 424 -0.67 0.96 -14.77
N VAL A 425 -0.90 2.00 -15.56
CA VAL A 425 -2.16 2.19 -16.26
C VAL A 425 -2.06 1.46 -17.58
N ALA A 426 -2.99 0.55 -17.85
CA ALA A 426 -3.04 -0.24 -19.07
C ALA A 426 -4.36 -0.02 -19.81
N LEU A 427 -4.28 0.01 -21.14
CA LEU A 427 -5.46 -0.02 -22.01
C LEU A 427 -5.71 -1.42 -22.53
N PHE A 428 -6.97 -1.81 -22.61
CA PHE A 428 -7.42 -3.11 -23.08
C PHE A 428 -8.40 -2.93 -24.23
N ASP A 429 -8.31 -3.83 -25.21
CA ASP A 429 -9.32 -3.95 -26.26
C ASP A 429 -10.50 -4.78 -25.76
N GLY A 430 -11.73 -4.41 -26.14
CA GLY A 430 -12.95 -5.12 -25.73
C GLY A 430 -13.02 -6.58 -26.20
N SER A 431 -12.20 -6.98 -27.17
CA SER A 431 -12.05 -8.38 -27.60
C SER A 431 -10.79 -9.07 -27.05
N GLY A 432 -10.03 -8.38 -26.19
CA GLY A 432 -8.83 -8.88 -25.51
C GLY A 432 -7.62 -9.13 -26.41
N LYS A 433 -7.57 -8.43 -27.54
CA LYS A 433 -6.49 -8.55 -28.54
C LYS A 433 -5.37 -7.56 -28.27
N SER A 434 -4.14 -7.99 -28.54
CA SER A 434 -2.99 -7.08 -28.65
C SER A 434 -3.02 -6.28 -29.95
N ILE A 435 -2.20 -5.24 -30.05
CA ILE A 435 -2.07 -4.42 -31.28
C ILE A 435 -1.67 -5.29 -32.48
N GLU A 436 -0.80 -6.28 -32.29
CA GLU A 436 -0.41 -7.21 -33.35
C GLU A 436 -1.58 -8.08 -33.81
N GLN A 437 -2.44 -8.51 -32.88
CA GLN A 437 -3.60 -9.32 -33.19
C GLN A 437 -4.69 -8.53 -33.91
N LEU A 438 -4.85 -7.23 -33.60
CA LEU A 438 -5.78 -6.34 -34.30
C LEU A 438 -5.39 -6.13 -35.78
N THR A 439 -4.10 -6.12 -36.09
CA THR A 439 -3.60 -5.96 -37.47
C THR A 439 -3.36 -7.29 -38.21
N ARG A 440 -3.40 -8.43 -37.49
CA ARG A 440 -3.10 -9.76 -38.03
C ARG A 440 -4.05 -10.20 -39.15
N ASN A 441 -5.36 -9.97 -39.01
CA ASN A 441 -6.33 -10.42 -40.02
C ASN A 441 -6.11 -9.71 -41.37
N GLU A 442 -5.81 -8.41 -41.34
CA GLU A 442 -5.45 -7.63 -42.54
C GLU A 442 -4.13 -8.15 -43.15
N ARG A 443 -3.13 -8.47 -42.32
CA ARG A 443 -1.87 -9.06 -42.78
C ARG A 443 -2.04 -10.42 -43.46
N VAL A 444 -2.90 -11.28 -42.91
CA VAL A 444 -3.19 -12.60 -43.49
C VAL A 444 -3.95 -12.45 -44.81
N LEU A 445 -5.00 -11.62 -44.86
CA LEU A 445 -5.74 -11.34 -46.08
C LEU A 445 -4.80 -10.82 -47.19
N TYR A 446 -3.89 -9.91 -46.82
CA TYR A 446 -2.89 -9.39 -47.74
C TYR A 446 -1.96 -10.47 -48.28
N LEU A 447 -1.42 -11.33 -47.41
CA LEU A 447 -0.56 -12.44 -47.82
C LEU A 447 -1.30 -13.44 -48.73
N VAL A 448 -2.57 -13.72 -48.45
CA VAL A 448 -3.42 -14.58 -49.30
C VAL A 448 -3.64 -13.95 -50.68
N LEU A 449 -4.02 -12.67 -50.73
CA LEU A 449 -4.18 -11.94 -51.99
C LEU A 449 -2.88 -11.89 -52.79
N PHE A 450 -1.75 -11.60 -52.14
CA PHE A 450 -0.43 -11.56 -52.76
C PHE A 450 -0.02 -12.92 -53.33
N THR A 451 -0.21 -13.99 -52.56
CA THR A 451 0.06 -15.37 -53.01
C THR A 451 -0.85 -15.74 -54.18
N GLY A 452 -2.13 -15.35 -54.13
CA GLY A 452 -3.09 -15.54 -55.20
C GLY A 452 -2.68 -14.82 -56.50
N ILE A 453 -2.19 -13.58 -56.40
CA ILE A 453 -1.67 -12.82 -57.54
C ILE A 453 -0.43 -13.53 -58.13
N ILE A 454 0.51 -13.99 -57.30
CA ILE A 454 1.67 -14.77 -57.77
C ILE A 454 1.23 -16.03 -58.52
N PHE A 455 0.23 -16.74 -57.99
CA PHE A 455 -0.27 -17.95 -58.62
C PHE A 455 -0.92 -17.67 -59.99
N ILE A 456 -1.75 -16.63 -60.09
CA ILE A 456 -2.35 -16.19 -61.35
C ILE A 456 -1.27 -15.76 -62.35
N MET A 457 -0.23 -15.04 -61.89
CA MET A 457 0.90 -14.63 -62.74
C MET A 457 1.67 -15.84 -63.28
N LEU A 458 1.95 -16.86 -62.44
CA LEU A 458 2.60 -18.09 -62.87
C LEU A 458 1.79 -18.83 -63.92
N ILE A 459 0.47 -18.93 -63.73
CA ILE A 459 -0.44 -19.50 -64.73
C ILE A 459 -0.36 -18.72 -66.05
N GLY A 460 -0.42 -17.39 -65.99
CA GLY A 460 -0.31 -16.53 -67.17
C GLY A 460 1.01 -16.73 -67.93
N ILE A 461 2.13 -16.85 -67.21
CA ILE A 461 3.44 -17.15 -67.80
C ILE A 461 3.43 -18.53 -68.49
N VAL A 462 2.85 -19.55 -67.85
CA VAL A 462 2.74 -20.90 -68.44
C VAL A 462 1.91 -20.89 -69.72
N PHE A 463 0.77 -20.20 -69.73
CA PHE A 463 -0.05 -20.03 -70.93
C PHE A 463 0.70 -19.29 -72.03
N MET A 464 1.42 -18.22 -71.70
CA MET A 464 2.22 -17.46 -72.66
C MET A 464 3.33 -18.32 -73.27
N ILE A 465 4.04 -19.11 -72.46
CA ILE A 465 5.07 -20.04 -72.95
C ILE A 465 4.45 -21.07 -73.90
N ARG A 466 3.29 -21.67 -73.54
CA ARG A 466 2.58 -22.61 -74.42
C ARG A 466 2.17 -21.97 -75.74
N ALA A 467 1.61 -20.77 -75.71
CA ALA A 467 1.22 -20.05 -76.91
C ALA A 467 2.42 -19.77 -77.83
N VAL A 468 3.55 -19.30 -77.27
CA VAL A 468 4.79 -19.05 -78.01
C VAL A 468 5.39 -20.34 -78.59
N ILE A 469 5.33 -21.46 -77.86
CA ILE A 469 5.79 -22.76 -78.38
C ILE A 469 4.93 -23.17 -79.58
N HIS A 470 3.61 -23.14 -79.42
CA HIS A 470 2.67 -23.53 -80.47
C HIS A 470 2.84 -22.67 -81.73
N GLU A 471 2.95 -21.34 -81.59
CA GLU A 471 3.19 -20.42 -82.70
C GLU A 471 4.54 -20.67 -83.38
N SER A 472 5.58 -21.01 -82.60
CA SER A 472 6.90 -21.34 -83.16
C SER A 472 6.89 -22.66 -83.94
N GLU A 473 6.12 -23.67 -83.51
CA GLU A 473 5.95 -24.93 -84.24
C GLU A 473 5.14 -24.73 -85.52
N VAL A 474 4.06 -23.96 -85.48
CA VAL A 474 3.27 -23.60 -86.67
C VAL A 474 4.12 -22.82 -87.68
N SER A 475 4.94 -21.89 -87.21
CA SER A 475 5.86 -21.13 -88.08
C SER A 475 6.95 -22.03 -88.68
N ARG A 476 7.44 -23.02 -87.93
CA ARG A 476 8.38 -24.02 -88.44
C ARG A 476 7.72 -24.91 -89.50
N MET A 477 6.52 -25.43 -89.22
CA MET A 477 5.74 -26.24 -90.16
C MET A 477 5.41 -25.47 -91.45
N LYS A 478 5.05 -24.19 -91.35
CA LYS A 478 4.85 -23.33 -92.54
C LYS A 478 6.15 -23.15 -93.33
N SER A 479 7.28 -22.96 -92.66
CA SER A 479 8.58 -22.82 -93.34
C SER A 479 9.06 -24.13 -93.97
N GLU A 480 8.89 -25.26 -93.30
CA GLU A 480 9.16 -26.61 -93.85
C GLU A 480 8.24 -26.93 -95.03
N PHE A 481 6.95 -26.57 -94.97
CA PHE A 481 6.03 -26.72 -96.09
C PHE A 481 6.47 -25.89 -97.29
N VAL A 482 6.79 -24.61 -97.10
CA VAL A 482 7.31 -23.76 -98.17
C VAL A 482 8.63 -24.33 -98.72
N SER A 483 9.53 -24.79 -97.85
CA SER A 483 10.81 -25.39 -98.26
C SER A 483 10.65 -26.70 -99.03
N ASN A 484 9.71 -27.56 -98.64
CA ASN A 484 9.46 -28.84 -99.31
C ASN A 484 8.74 -28.65 -100.64
N VAL A 485 7.74 -27.76 -100.70
CA VAL A 485 7.05 -27.42 -101.95
C VAL A 485 7.99 -26.73 -102.95
N SER A 486 8.94 -25.92 -102.48
CA SER A 486 9.98 -25.35 -103.35
C SER A 486 11.05 -26.35 -103.79
N HIS A 487 11.12 -27.55 -103.21
CA HIS A 487 12.02 -28.61 -103.62
C HIS A 487 11.39 -29.61 -104.61
N GLU A 488 10.06 -29.64 -104.74
CA GLU A 488 9.32 -30.49 -105.69
C GLU A 488 8.88 -29.78 -107.00
N LEU A 489 9.09 -28.47 -107.10
CA LEU A 489 8.91 -27.65 -108.32
C LEU A 489 10.26 -27.40 -108.99
#